data_AF-D2J7M2-F1
#
_entry.id   AF-D2J7M2-F1
#
_cell.length_a   1.000
_cell.length_b   1.000
_cell.length_c   1.000
_cell.angle_alpha   90.00
_cell.angle_beta   90.00
_cell.angle_gamma   90.00
#
_symmetry.space_group_name_H-M   'P 1'
#
loop_
_entity.id
_entity.type
_entity.pdbx_description
1 polymer ?
#
loop_
_entity_poly.entity_id
_entity_poly.type
_entity_poly.pdbx_seq_one_letter_code
_entity_poly.pdbx_strand_id
1 'polypeptide(L)'
;MTEINIYNILLLIFMLVIAYKLTPVIYRFIKKKKIQALYRRAHIIDIDKMDGIEFEYYLEALFLKLKYKPIVTKASRDYGADLILKKENKKIVVQAKRSNSKIGIKAVQEIYTAQRFYNADEAWLVTNSFYTKSAVELGKACDVVMKDRTSLSKWIISINPDFSNNEKCPRCNHKLVVRTGKNGQFLGCSNYPNCKYTKNI
;
A
#
# COMPACT_ATOMS: atom_id res chain seq x y z
N MET A 1 -53.59 -26.17 0.41
CA MET A 1 -52.11 -26.18 0.41
C MET A 1 -51.66 -25.47 -0.86
N THR A 2 -51.04 -24.29 -0.76
CA THR A 2 -50.55 -23.58 -1.95
C THR A 2 -49.40 -24.37 -2.56
N GLU A 3 -49.62 -24.94 -3.75
CA GLU A 3 -48.55 -25.61 -4.50
C GLU A 3 -47.43 -24.61 -4.76
N ILE A 4 -46.25 -24.89 -4.20
CA ILE A 4 -45.07 -24.07 -4.44
C ILE A 4 -44.65 -24.30 -5.88
N ASN A 5 -44.90 -23.30 -6.73
CA ASN A 5 -44.56 -23.34 -8.14
C ASN A 5 -43.04 -23.58 -8.33
N ILE A 6 -42.67 -24.57 -9.14
CA ILE A 6 -41.27 -24.90 -9.48
C ILE A 6 -40.49 -23.68 -9.99
N TYR A 7 -41.16 -22.75 -10.69
CA TYR A 7 -40.56 -21.49 -11.12
C TYR A 7 -40.13 -20.60 -9.95
N ASN A 8 -40.88 -20.59 -8.83
CA ASN A 8 -40.52 -19.82 -7.63
C ASN A 8 -39.29 -20.40 -6.94
N ILE A 9 -39.16 -21.74 -6.92
CA ILE A 9 -37.97 -22.42 -6.36
C ILE A 9 -36.74 -22.11 -7.20
N LEU A 10 -36.85 -22.22 -8.53
CA LEU A 10 -35.76 -21.89 -9.45
C LEU A 10 -35.33 -20.42 -9.34
N LEU A 11 -36.30 -19.50 -9.24
CA LEU A 11 -36.03 -18.08 -9.03
C LEU A 11 -35.29 -17.82 -7.71
N LEU A 12 -35.70 -18.48 -6.61
CA LEU A 12 -35.04 -18.36 -5.31
C LEU A 12 -33.59 -18.87 -5.36
N ILE A 13 -33.35 -20.03 -5.96
CA ILE A 13 -32.00 -20.60 -6.13
C ILE A 13 -31.14 -19.64 -6.95
N PHE A 14 -31.67 -19.10 -8.05
CA PHE A 14 -30.97 -18.12 -8.88
C PHE A 14 -30.58 -16.86 -8.09
N MET A 15 -31.50 -16.32 -7.29
CA MET A 15 -31.24 -15.17 -6.41
C MET A 15 -30.17 -15.48 -5.35
N LEU A 16 -30.18 -16.68 -4.75
CA LEU A 16 -29.16 -17.12 -3.79
C LEU A 16 -27.77 -17.25 -4.43
N VAL A 17 -27.68 -17.78 -5.64
CA VAL A 17 -26.42 -17.86 -6.40
C VAL A 17 -25.89 -16.47 -6.72
N ILE A 18 -26.75 -15.54 -7.17
CA ILE A 18 -26.37 -14.15 -7.38
C ILE A 18 -25.87 -13.52 -6.08
N ALA A 19 -26.61 -13.67 -4.97
CA ALA A 19 -26.24 -13.12 -3.67
C ALA A 19 -24.89 -13.66 -3.18
N TYR A 20 -24.62 -14.96 -3.38
CA TYR A 20 -23.34 -15.61 -3.05
C TYR A 20 -22.19 -15.08 -3.93
N LYS A 21 -22.44 -14.77 -5.20
CA LYS A 21 -21.43 -14.16 -6.09
C LYS A 21 -21.19 -12.68 -5.79
N LEU A 22 -22.22 -11.96 -5.31
CA LEU A 22 -22.12 -10.54 -4.96
C LEU A 22 -21.49 -10.29 -3.58
N THR A 23 -21.63 -11.21 -2.63
CA THR A 23 -21.07 -11.09 -1.28
C THR A 23 -19.58 -10.72 -1.24
N PRO A 24 -18.67 -11.37 -2.00
CA PRO A 24 -17.26 -10.98 -2.00
C PRO A 24 -17.01 -9.60 -2.63
N VAL A 25 -17.84 -9.18 -3.60
CA VAL A 25 -17.76 -7.86 -4.23
C VAL A 25 -18.15 -6.77 -3.24
N ILE A 26 -19.28 -6.95 -2.56
CA ILE A 26 -19.78 -6.05 -1.51
C ILE A 26 -18.77 -5.97 -0.36
N TYR A 27 -18.25 -7.12 0.09
CA TYR A 27 -17.23 -7.19 1.12
C TYR A 27 -15.97 -6.39 0.74
N ARG A 28 -15.45 -6.57 -0.48
CA ARG A 28 -14.29 -5.81 -1.00
C ARG A 28 -14.58 -4.31 -1.02
N PHE A 29 -15.78 -3.91 -1.46
CA PHE A 29 -16.19 -2.50 -1.50
C PHE A 29 -16.23 -1.87 -0.10
N ILE A 30 -16.84 -2.56 0.87
CA ILE A 30 -16.89 -2.11 2.27
C ILE A 30 -15.48 -2.04 2.87
N LYS A 31 -14.65 -3.07 2.64
CA LYS A 31 -13.26 -3.14 3.11
C LYS A 31 -12.43 -1.98 2.57
N LYS A 32 -12.54 -1.68 1.27
CA LYS A 32 -11.87 -0.54 0.63
C LYS A 32 -12.26 0.80 1.27
N LYS A 33 -13.56 1.07 1.47
CA LYS A 33 -14.03 2.29 2.15
C LYS A 33 -13.46 2.39 3.58
N LYS A 34 -13.45 1.29 4.33
CA LYS A 34 -12.91 1.24 5.70
C LYS A 34 -11.41 1.53 5.73
N ILE A 35 -10.62 0.94 4.82
CA ILE A 35 -9.16 1.13 4.75
C ILE A 35 -8.82 2.58 4.37
N GLN A 36 -9.55 3.17 3.42
CA GLN A 36 -9.38 4.58 3.07
C GLN A 36 -9.65 5.52 4.25
N ALA A 37 -10.55 5.15 5.17
CA ALA A 37 -10.77 5.91 6.41
C ALA A 37 -9.64 5.70 7.44
N LEU A 38 -9.13 4.47 7.56
CA LEU A 38 -8.06 4.05 8.48
C LEU A 38 -6.68 4.64 8.10
N TYR A 39 -6.43 4.77 6.79
CA TYR A 39 -5.20 5.29 6.19
C TYR A 39 -4.75 6.64 6.79
N ARG A 40 -5.69 7.47 7.25
CA ARG A 40 -5.40 8.81 7.80
C ARG A 40 -4.49 8.79 9.03
N ARG A 41 -4.43 7.66 9.73
CA ARG A 41 -3.68 7.49 10.98
C ARG A 41 -2.61 6.40 10.91
N ALA A 42 -2.46 5.75 9.75
CA ALA A 42 -1.62 4.57 9.62
C ALA A 42 -0.14 4.94 9.63
N HIS A 43 0.58 4.45 10.63
CA HIS A 43 2.04 4.40 10.68
C HIS A 43 2.55 3.25 9.81
N ILE A 44 3.84 3.25 9.52
CA ILE A 44 4.49 2.12 8.84
C ILE A 44 4.26 0.79 9.61
N ILE A 45 4.15 0.85 10.94
CA ILE A 45 3.81 -0.29 11.82
C ILE A 45 2.40 -0.83 11.54
N ASP A 46 1.46 0.03 11.17
CA ASP A 46 0.10 -0.42 10.84
C ASP A 46 0.08 -1.16 9.50
N ILE A 47 0.96 -0.77 8.56
CA ILE A 47 1.15 -1.46 7.28
C ILE A 47 1.74 -2.86 7.49
N ASP A 48 2.65 -3.03 8.46
CA ASP A 48 3.24 -4.33 8.78
C ASP A 48 2.19 -5.37 9.25
N LYS A 49 1.02 -4.92 9.72
CA LYS A 49 -0.09 -5.78 10.16
C LYS A 49 -1.12 -6.09 9.06
N MET A 50 -1.07 -5.38 7.94
CA MET A 50 -2.04 -5.53 6.84
C MET A 50 -1.88 -6.87 6.12
N ASP A 51 -2.91 -7.36 5.44
CA ASP A 51 -2.76 -8.35 4.37
C ASP A 51 -2.27 -7.71 3.05
N GLY A 52 -1.93 -8.53 2.05
CA GLY A 52 -1.45 -8.01 0.75
C GLY A 52 -2.49 -7.14 0.03
N ILE A 53 -3.76 -7.55 0.09
CA ILE A 53 -4.89 -6.82 -0.54
C ILE A 53 -5.13 -5.49 0.19
N GLU A 54 -5.03 -5.50 1.52
CA GLU A 54 -5.10 -4.30 2.35
C GLU A 54 -3.98 -3.32 2.02
N PHE A 55 -2.77 -3.82 1.77
CA PHE A 55 -1.65 -3.00 1.36
C PHE A 55 -1.88 -2.36 -0.02
N GLU A 56 -2.47 -3.09 -0.97
CA GLU A 56 -2.85 -2.52 -2.27
C GLU A 56 -3.89 -1.40 -2.13
N TYR A 57 -4.96 -1.62 -1.35
CA TYR A 57 -5.95 -0.58 -1.05
C TYR A 57 -5.34 0.63 -0.33
N TYR A 58 -4.38 0.38 0.55
CA TYR A 58 -3.64 1.44 1.22
C TYR A 58 -2.82 2.27 0.23
N LEU A 59 -2.06 1.64 -0.66
CA LEU A 59 -1.27 2.32 -1.67
C LEU A 59 -2.15 3.11 -2.64
N GLU A 60 -3.31 2.57 -3.03
CA GLU A 60 -4.29 3.31 -3.83
C GLU A 60 -4.70 4.62 -3.12
N ALA A 61 -5.04 4.55 -1.83
CA ALA A 61 -5.42 5.72 -1.03
C ALA A 61 -4.26 6.72 -0.87
N LEU A 62 -3.05 6.22 -0.62
CA LEU A 62 -1.83 7.02 -0.48
C LEU A 62 -1.52 7.76 -1.79
N PHE A 63 -1.55 7.07 -2.93
CA PHE A 63 -1.23 7.68 -4.23
C PHE A 63 -2.27 8.71 -4.66
N LEU A 64 -3.57 8.50 -4.37
CA LEU A 64 -4.60 9.54 -4.54
C LEU A 64 -4.23 10.82 -3.80
N LYS A 65 -3.67 10.70 -2.59
CA LYS A 65 -3.32 11.84 -1.72
C LYS A 65 -2.04 12.54 -2.17
N LEU A 66 -1.10 11.77 -2.72
CA LEU A 66 0.08 12.26 -3.44
C LEU A 66 -0.24 12.83 -4.85
N LYS A 67 -1.53 13.00 -5.17
CA LYS A 67 -2.04 13.58 -6.43
C LYS A 67 -1.79 12.73 -7.68
N TYR A 68 -1.59 11.43 -7.52
CA TYR A 68 -1.68 10.46 -8.62
C TYR A 68 -3.13 10.03 -8.83
N LYS A 69 -3.43 9.48 -10.01
CA LYS A 69 -4.71 8.84 -10.34
C LYS A 69 -4.48 7.32 -10.47
N PRO A 70 -4.66 6.54 -9.39
CA PRO A 70 -4.50 5.09 -9.44
C PRO A 70 -5.68 4.41 -10.10
N ILE A 71 -5.39 3.33 -10.83
CA ILE A 71 -6.32 2.40 -11.44
C ILE A 71 -5.89 1.00 -10.99
N VAL A 72 -6.77 0.27 -10.31
CA VAL A 72 -6.52 -1.11 -9.88
C VAL A 72 -6.60 -2.04 -11.10
N THR A 73 -5.62 -2.91 -11.27
CA THR A 73 -5.60 -3.92 -12.33
C THR A 73 -6.62 -5.04 -11.99
N LYS A 74 -7.13 -5.75 -13.00
CA LYS A 74 -8.15 -6.77 -12.76
C LYS A 74 -7.47 -8.08 -12.35
N ALA A 75 -7.71 -8.52 -11.11
CA ALA A 75 -7.26 -9.77 -10.45
C ALA A 75 -7.11 -11.07 -11.29
N SER A 76 -7.67 -11.17 -12.49
CA SER A 76 -7.56 -12.34 -13.37
C SER A 76 -6.54 -12.18 -14.52
N ARG A 77 -5.87 -11.03 -14.67
CA ARG A 77 -4.97 -10.71 -15.80
C ARG A 77 -3.78 -9.81 -15.41
N ASP A 78 -3.31 -9.91 -14.18
CA ASP A 78 -2.26 -9.01 -13.69
C ASP A 78 -0.92 -9.60 -14.12
N TYR A 79 -0.37 -9.10 -15.23
CA TYR A 79 0.94 -9.47 -15.76
C TYR A 79 2.10 -8.97 -14.85
N GLY A 80 1.92 -9.01 -13.52
CA GLY A 80 2.87 -8.55 -12.52
C GLY A 80 2.72 -7.07 -12.10
N ALA A 81 1.52 -6.49 -12.21
CA ALA A 81 1.24 -5.15 -11.65
C ALA A 81 -0.09 -5.14 -10.89
N ASP A 82 -0.09 -4.51 -9.71
CA ASP A 82 -1.25 -4.40 -8.83
C ASP A 82 -1.95 -3.02 -9.00
N LEU A 83 -1.21 -1.99 -9.40
CA LEU A 83 -1.74 -0.65 -9.68
C LEU A 83 -1.14 -0.06 -10.95
N ILE A 84 -1.94 0.76 -11.64
CA ILE A 84 -1.47 1.67 -12.68
C ILE A 84 -1.72 3.10 -12.20
N LEU A 85 -0.69 3.91 -12.08
CA LEU A 85 -0.80 5.31 -11.71
C LEU A 85 -0.72 6.18 -12.96
N LYS A 86 -1.55 7.23 -13.00
CA LYS A 86 -1.39 8.34 -13.94
C LYS A 86 -1.06 9.62 -13.18
N LYS A 87 -0.02 10.33 -13.60
CA LYS A 87 0.27 11.69 -13.13
C LYS A 87 0.82 12.48 -14.30
N GLU A 88 0.17 13.60 -14.59
CA GLU A 88 0.43 14.38 -15.81
C GLU A 88 0.36 13.47 -17.05
N ASN A 89 1.41 13.43 -17.86
CA ASN A 89 1.52 12.56 -19.04
C ASN A 89 2.28 11.25 -18.80
N LYS A 90 2.57 10.88 -17.54
CA LYS A 90 3.25 9.64 -17.20
C LYS A 90 2.28 8.55 -16.75
N LYS A 91 2.43 7.36 -17.31
CA LYS A 91 1.84 6.09 -16.88
C LYS A 91 2.89 5.27 -16.14
N ILE A 92 2.57 4.90 -14.90
CA ILE A 92 3.47 4.16 -14.03
C ILE A 92 2.78 2.85 -13.66
N VAL A 93 3.43 1.71 -13.86
CA VAL A 93 2.96 0.44 -13.31
C VAL A 93 3.60 0.20 -11.96
N VAL A 94 2.83 -0.34 -11.01
CA VAL A 94 3.28 -0.60 -9.65
C VAL A 94 3.03 -2.06 -9.30
N GLN A 95 4.07 -2.74 -8.84
CA GLN A 95 3.94 -3.98 -8.06
C GLN A 95 4.08 -3.61 -6.59
N ALA A 96 3.08 -3.93 -5.80
CA ALA A 96 3.05 -3.85 -4.36
C ALA A 96 3.44 -5.20 -3.75
N LYS A 97 4.37 -5.21 -2.80
CA LYS A 97 4.68 -6.40 -1.99
C LYS A 97 4.69 -6.04 -0.52
N ARG A 98 3.68 -6.51 0.22
CA ARG A 98 3.73 -6.55 1.69
C ARG A 98 4.47 -7.80 2.14
N SER A 99 5.55 -7.67 2.88
CA SER A 99 6.36 -8.80 3.35
C SER A 99 6.98 -8.56 4.73
N ASN A 100 7.23 -9.66 5.46
CA ASN A 100 8.01 -9.66 6.70
C ASN A 100 9.50 -9.90 6.46
N SER A 101 9.89 -10.18 5.21
CA SER A 101 11.27 -10.47 4.78
C SER A 101 11.68 -9.56 3.63
N LYS A 102 12.98 -9.58 3.29
CA LYS A 102 13.48 -8.82 2.14
C LYS A 102 12.91 -9.34 0.83
N ILE A 103 12.59 -8.43 -0.09
CA ILE A 103 12.05 -8.74 -1.41
C ILE A 103 13.17 -9.20 -2.34
N GLY A 104 12.99 -10.36 -2.97
CA GLY A 104 13.92 -10.96 -3.91
C GLY A 104 13.66 -10.60 -5.38
N ILE A 105 14.44 -11.21 -6.28
CA ILE A 105 14.48 -10.88 -7.72
C ILE A 105 13.15 -11.12 -8.45
N LYS A 106 12.32 -12.05 -7.98
CA LYS A 106 11.04 -12.41 -8.63
C LYS A 106 10.14 -11.18 -8.82
N ALA A 107 10.04 -10.33 -7.81
CA ALA A 107 9.20 -9.13 -7.88
C ALA A 107 9.71 -8.10 -8.90
N VAL A 108 11.03 -8.07 -9.15
CA VAL A 108 11.63 -7.23 -10.18
C VAL A 108 11.29 -7.77 -11.57
N GLN A 109 11.37 -9.09 -11.76
CA GLN A 109 11.01 -9.75 -13.02
C GLN A 109 9.52 -9.52 -13.36
N GLU A 110 8.63 -9.68 -12.38
CA GLU A 110 7.20 -9.42 -12.51
C GLU A 110 6.93 -8.00 -13.03
N ILE A 111 7.40 -6.97 -12.31
CA ILE A 111 7.10 -5.58 -12.67
C ILE A 111 7.79 -5.13 -13.97
N TYR A 112 8.97 -5.67 -14.28
CA TYR A 112 9.67 -5.42 -15.54
C TYR A 112 8.86 -5.94 -16.74
N THR A 113 8.25 -7.12 -16.63
CA THR A 113 7.35 -7.63 -17.66
C THR A 113 6.06 -6.82 -17.75
N ALA A 114 5.49 -6.41 -16.61
CA ALA A 114 4.27 -5.62 -16.56
C ALA A 114 4.43 -4.27 -17.27
N GLN A 115 5.57 -3.59 -17.10
CA GLN A 115 5.83 -2.29 -17.75
C GLN A 115 5.67 -2.36 -19.27
N ARG A 116 6.23 -3.40 -19.89
CA ARG A 116 6.12 -3.64 -21.34
C ARG A 116 4.70 -3.96 -21.74
N PHE A 117 4.04 -4.85 -21.00
CA PHE A 117 2.67 -5.26 -21.28
C PHE A 117 1.70 -4.06 -21.27
N TYR A 118 1.79 -3.19 -20.27
CA TYR A 118 0.92 -2.02 -20.14
C TYR A 118 1.40 -0.78 -20.92
N ASN A 119 2.52 -0.88 -21.64
CA ASN A 119 3.20 0.22 -22.31
C ASN A 119 3.30 1.45 -21.39
N ALA A 120 3.98 1.24 -20.26
CA ALA A 120 4.14 2.23 -19.19
C ALA A 120 5.53 2.88 -19.21
N ASP A 121 5.57 4.17 -18.89
CA ASP A 121 6.79 4.97 -18.90
C ASP A 121 7.73 4.55 -17.77
N GLU A 122 7.18 4.16 -16.61
CA GLU A 122 7.96 3.75 -15.44
C GLU A 122 7.42 2.48 -14.79
N ALA A 123 8.33 1.71 -14.20
CA ALA A 123 8.06 0.51 -13.41
C ALA A 123 8.44 0.74 -11.95
N TRP A 124 7.49 0.67 -11.03
CA TRP A 124 7.72 0.89 -9.60
C TRP A 124 7.49 -0.40 -8.81
N LEU A 125 8.47 -0.80 -8.02
CA LEU A 125 8.30 -1.87 -7.02
C LEU A 125 8.17 -1.22 -5.65
N VAL A 126 7.04 -1.39 -4.98
CA VAL A 126 6.73 -0.74 -3.68
C VAL A 126 6.58 -1.80 -2.59
N THR A 127 7.24 -1.60 -1.44
CA THR A 127 7.16 -2.54 -0.31
C THR A 127 7.28 -1.87 1.06
N ASN A 128 6.70 -2.48 2.08
CA ASN A 128 6.90 -2.12 3.50
C ASN A 128 8.26 -2.58 4.05
N SER A 129 8.98 -3.40 3.29
CA SER A 129 10.26 -4.03 3.66
C SER A 129 11.43 -3.40 2.88
N PHE A 130 12.53 -4.14 2.76
CA PHE A 130 13.71 -3.78 1.98
C PHE A 130 13.98 -4.84 0.91
N TYR A 131 14.90 -4.56 -0.01
CA TYR A 131 15.28 -5.48 -1.08
C TYR A 131 16.54 -6.28 -0.72
N THR A 132 16.68 -7.47 -1.31
CA THR A 132 17.97 -8.18 -1.31
C THR A 132 18.96 -7.46 -2.22
N LYS A 133 20.27 -7.69 -2.02
CA LYS A 133 21.31 -7.08 -2.86
C LYS A 133 21.10 -7.40 -4.33
N SER A 134 20.83 -8.67 -4.65
CA SER A 134 20.57 -9.15 -6.01
C SER A 134 19.30 -8.52 -6.61
N ALA A 135 18.26 -8.27 -5.82
CA ALA A 135 17.07 -7.58 -6.29
C ALA A 135 17.36 -6.11 -6.62
N VAL A 136 18.20 -5.42 -5.82
CA VAL A 136 18.65 -4.06 -6.13
C VAL A 136 19.50 -4.02 -7.40
N GLU A 137 20.45 -4.95 -7.55
CA GLU A 137 21.30 -5.05 -8.74
C GLU A 137 20.45 -5.28 -10.01
N LEU A 138 19.53 -6.25 -9.98
CA LEU A 138 18.63 -6.50 -11.10
C LEU A 138 17.68 -5.32 -11.35
N GLY A 139 17.12 -4.72 -10.29
CA GLY A 139 16.24 -3.56 -10.40
C GLY A 139 16.90 -2.40 -11.13
N LYS A 140 18.17 -2.12 -10.83
CA LYS A 140 18.96 -1.10 -11.54
C LYS A 140 19.18 -1.46 -13.00
N ALA A 141 19.54 -2.71 -13.30
CA ALA A 141 19.73 -3.17 -14.67
C ALA A 141 18.45 -3.11 -15.51
N CYS A 142 17.29 -3.26 -14.86
CA CYS A 142 15.97 -3.23 -15.47
C CYS A 142 15.29 -1.85 -15.47
N ASP A 143 15.96 -0.81 -14.96
CA ASP A 143 15.38 0.53 -14.73
C ASP A 143 14.06 0.51 -13.92
N VAL A 144 14.00 -0.37 -12.92
CA VAL A 144 12.88 -0.45 -11.97
C VAL A 144 13.11 0.52 -10.83
N VAL A 145 12.14 1.39 -10.58
CA VAL A 145 12.16 2.33 -9.47
C VAL A 145 11.80 1.59 -8.17
N MET A 146 12.81 1.43 -7.33
CA MET A 146 12.72 0.69 -6.06
C MET A 146 12.24 1.61 -4.93
N LYS A 147 11.07 1.32 -4.36
CA LYS A 147 10.41 2.11 -3.30
C LYS A 147 10.22 1.25 -2.05
N ASP A 148 11.29 1.19 -1.27
CA ASP A 148 11.37 0.45 -0.01
C ASP A 148 10.61 1.14 1.14
N ARG A 149 10.73 0.55 2.34
CA ARG A 149 10.22 1.10 3.61
C ARG A 149 10.58 2.57 3.80
N THR A 150 11.82 2.97 3.50
CA THR A 150 12.27 4.36 3.67
C THR A 150 11.49 5.31 2.77
N SER A 151 11.30 4.92 1.51
CA SER A 151 10.53 5.69 0.52
C SER A 151 9.06 5.76 0.91
N LEU A 152 8.50 4.63 1.34
CA LEU A 152 7.13 4.54 1.80
C LEU A 152 6.89 5.44 3.01
N SER A 153 7.72 5.36 4.06
CA SER A 153 7.57 6.21 5.25
C SER A 153 7.68 7.70 4.93
N LYS A 154 8.58 8.10 4.01
CA LYS A 154 8.67 9.49 3.53
C LYS A 154 7.35 9.95 2.90
N TRP A 155 6.70 9.11 2.09
CA TRP A 155 5.41 9.43 1.52
C TRP A 155 4.32 9.58 2.58
N ILE A 156 4.26 8.67 3.55
CA ILE A 156 3.30 8.71 4.67
C ILE A 156 3.41 10.02 5.44
N ILE A 157 4.62 10.45 5.74
CA ILE A 157 4.86 11.72 6.45
C ILE A 157 4.49 12.90 5.56
N SER A 158 4.80 12.87 4.26
CA SER A 158 4.55 14.01 3.37
C SER A 158 3.06 14.35 3.22
N ILE A 159 2.17 13.37 3.34
CA ILE A 159 0.71 13.56 3.25
C ILE A 159 0.08 13.92 4.60
N ASN A 160 0.83 13.77 5.69
CA ASN A 160 0.37 14.04 7.04
C ASN A 160 1.53 14.64 7.86
N PRO A 161 1.94 15.90 7.61
CA PRO A 161 3.10 16.49 8.30
C PRO A 161 2.89 16.63 9.82
N ASP A 162 1.64 16.65 10.27
CA ASP A 162 1.26 16.63 11.69
C ASP A 162 1.41 15.22 12.32
N PHE A 163 2.02 14.25 11.63
CA PHE A 163 2.42 12.93 12.18
C PHE A 163 3.51 12.99 13.25
N SER A 164 3.93 14.19 13.71
CA SER A 164 4.24 14.31 15.12
C SER A 164 2.97 13.91 15.86
N ASN A 165 2.80 12.60 16.14
CA ASN A 165 1.81 12.15 17.10
C ASN A 165 1.88 13.18 18.22
N ASN A 166 0.75 13.75 18.65
CA ASN A 166 0.72 14.61 19.84
C ASN A 166 1.28 13.89 21.10
N GLU A 167 1.80 12.66 20.96
CA GLU A 167 2.80 12.01 21.78
C GLU A 167 3.87 13.00 22.27
N LYS A 168 3.74 13.30 23.56
CA LYS A 168 4.71 14.06 24.32
C LYS A 168 5.86 13.14 24.70
N CYS A 169 7.07 13.70 24.70
CA CYS A 169 8.27 13.03 25.14
C CYS A 169 8.09 12.58 26.60
N PRO A 170 8.28 11.29 26.94
CA PRO A 170 8.09 10.80 28.31
C PRO A 170 9.14 11.36 29.28
N ARG A 171 10.22 11.98 28.77
CA ARG A 171 11.28 12.57 29.61
C ARG A 171 11.07 14.05 29.94
N CYS A 172 10.46 14.83 29.06
CA CYS A 172 10.37 16.29 29.22
C CYS A 172 9.08 16.92 28.71
N ASN A 173 8.09 16.11 28.34
CA ASN A 173 6.75 16.53 27.92
C ASN A 173 6.66 17.39 26.64
N HIS A 174 7.79 17.69 25.99
CA HIS A 174 7.82 18.37 24.69
C HIS A 174 7.37 17.45 23.56
N LYS A 175 6.98 18.00 22.41
CA LYS A 175 6.50 17.20 21.27
C LYS A 175 7.60 16.28 20.72
N LEU A 176 7.24 15.07 20.30
CA LEU A 176 8.12 14.23 19.49
C LEU A 176 7.97 14.62 18.02
N VAL A 177 9.10 14.79 17.32
CA VAL A 177 9.15 15.14 15.90
C VAL A 177 9.90 14.07 15.12
N VAL A 178 9.48 13.81 13.89
CA VAL A 178 10.17 12.85 13.02
C VAL A 178 11.50 13.43 12.56
N ARG A 179 12.58 12.66 12.72
CA ARG A 179 13.94 12.96 12.27
C ARG A 179 14.46 11.82 11.40
N THR A 180 15.47 12.10 10.59
CA THR A 180 16.13 11.09 9.73
C THR A 180 17.54 10.84 10.22
N GLY A 181 17.91 9.57 10.41
CA GLY A 181 19.25 9.13 10.81
C GLY A 181 19.80 8.02 9.90
N LYS A 182 20.98 7.49 10.24
CA LYS A 182 21.65 6.43 9.46
C LYS A 182 20.81 5.16 9.27
N ASN A 183 20.00 4.82 10.27
CA ASN A 183 19.18 3.59 10.30
C ASN A 183 17.73 3.83 9.82
N GLY A 184 17.45 4.99 9.21
CA GLY A 184 16.10 5.38 8.81
C GLY A 184 15.52 6.46 9.71
N GLN A 185 14.20 6.59 9.67
CA GLN A 185 13.48 7.63 10.41
C GLN A 185 13.22 7.21 11.86
N PHE A 186 13.22 8.19 12.76
CA PHE A 186 12.95 7.99 14.19
C PHE A 186 12.22 9.21 14.75
N LEU A 187 11.46 9.03 15.83
CA LEU A 187 10.94 10.14 16.62
C LEU A 187 12.03 10.65 17.57
N GLY A 188 12.34 11.94 17.50
CA GLY A 188 13.23 12.62 18.43
C GLY A 188 12.50 13.71 19.20
N CYS A 189 12.93 14.02 20.42
CA CYS A 189 12.36 15.15 21.16
C CYS A 189 12.58 16.48 20.43
N SER A 190 11.57 17.36 20.43
CA SER A 190 11.68 18.71 19.88
C SER A 190 12.63 19.58 20.71
N ASN A 191 12.83 19.28 21.99
CA ASN A 191 13.75 19.99 22.90
C ASN A 191 15.21 19.48 22.82
N TYR A 192 15.61 18.84 21.72
CA TYR A 192 17.02 18.55 21.48
C TYR A 192 17.80 19.87 21.28
N PRO A 193 19.01 20.06 21.84
CA PRO A 193 19.89 19.05 22.46
C PRO A 193 19.63 18.77 23.94
N ASN A 194 18.80 19.56 24.62
CA ASN A 194 18.53 19.45 26.06
C ASN A 194 17.83 18.14 26.44
N CYS A 195 17.04 17.57 25.52
CA CYS A 195 16.45 16.25 25.66
C CYS A 195 16.83 15.36 24.46
N LYS A 196 17.62 14.31 24.73
CA LYS A 196 18.08 13.34 23.72
C LYS A 196 17.19 12.10 23.59
N TYR A 197 15.93 12.17 24.02
CA TYR A 197 15.01 11.04 23.86
C TYR A 197 14.75 10.76 22.38
N THR A 198 14.84 9.48 22.01
CA THR A 198 14.53 8.97 20.68
C THR A 198 13.71 7.70 20.77
N LYS A 199 12.84 7.46 19.78
CA LYS A 199 12.00 6.27 19.66
C LYS A 199 11.94 5.85 18.19
N ASN A 200 12.10 4.57 17.90
CA ASN A 200 11.96 4.06 16.54
C ASN A 200 10.48 4.13 16.09
N ILE A 201 10.27 4.30 14.78
CA ILE A 201 8.96 4.27 14.11
C ILE A 201 8.92 3.18 13.05
#